data_AF-A0A646KM29-F1
#
_entry.id   AF-A0A646KM29-F1
#
_cell.length_a   1.000
_cell.length_b   1.000
_cell.length_c   1.000
_cell.angle_alpha   90.00
_cell.angle_beta   90.00
_cell.angle_gamma   90.00
#
_symmetry.space_group_name_H-M   'P 1'
#
loop_
_entity.id
_entity.type
_entity.pdbx_description
1 polymer ?
#
loop_
_entity_poly.entity_id
_entity_poly.type
_entity_poly.pdbx_seq_one_letter_code
_entity_poly.pdbx_strand_id
1 'polypeptide(L)'
;MPARLQRRRTKGWRKPDNTVIVTRPSRFGNPFTLAGAVEWLGAETPEQAREACHMAFQSWVRGSDQWWMGPEAAATRKRLLDGLHELRGKNLACYCPLPEPGQPDHCHAAVLLTLANPT
;
A
#
# COMPACT_ATOMS: atom_id res chain seq x y z
N MET A 1 9.31 -13.76 10.07
CA MET A 1 9.00 -12.35 9.79
C MET A 1 7.93 -12.27 8.72
N PRO A 2 6.94 -11.39 8.83
CA PRO A 2 5.93 -11.19 7.79
C PRO A 2 6.56 -10.64 6.50
N ALA A 3 6.06 -11.08 5.35
CA ALA A 3 6.59 -10.72 4.04
C ALA A 3 5.53 -10.07 3.14
N ARG A 4 6.00 -9.25 2.19
CA ARG A 4 5.15 -8.78 1.09
C ARG A 4 5.08 -9.85 0.02
N LEU A 5 3.87 -10.08 -0.48
CA LEU A 5 3.60 -11.00 -1.57
C LEU A 5 2.95 -10.26 -2.73
N GLN A 6 3.26 -10.68 -3.96
CA GLN A 6 2.52 -10.24 -5.12
C GLN A 6 1.24 -11.07 -5.27
N ARG A 7 0.08 -10.42 -5.20
CA ARG A 7 -1.21 -10.99 -5.60
C ARG A 7 -1.21 -11.15 -7.13
N ARG A 8 -1.62 -12.31 -7.63
CA ARG A 8 -1.75 -12.56 -9.08
C ARG A 8 -3.15 -13.05 -9.42
N ARG A 9 -3.61 -12.76 -10.64
CA ARG A 9 -4.87 -13.30 -11.23
C ARG A 9 -4.60 -14.45 -12.21
N THR A 10 -3.36 -14.93 -12.27
CA THR A 10 -2.96 -16.03 -13.15
C THR A 10 -3.62 -17.33 -12.70
N LYS A 11 -4.02 -18.17 -13.66
CA LYS A 11 -4.61 -19.49 -13.39
C LYS A 11 -3.70 -20.28 -12.44
N GLY A 12 -4.30 -20.93 -11.44
CA GLY A 12 -3.57 -21.72 -10.44
C GLY A 12 -3.02 -20.92 -9.26
N TRP A 13 -2.99 -19.58 -9.30
CA TRP A 13 -2.58 -18.81 -8.13
C TRP A 13 -3.58 -19.00 -6.98
N ARG A 14 -3.04 -19.18 -5.78
CA ARG A 14 -3.79 -19.25 -4.52
C ARG A 14 -3.15 -18.28 -3.55
N LYS A 15 -3.99 -17.58 -2.78
CA LYS A 15 -3.53 -16.71 -1.70
C LYS A 15 -2.81 -17.60 -0.68
N PRO A 16 -1.51 -17.38 -0.40
CA PRO A 16 -0.81 -18.19 0.59
C PRO A 16 -1.44 -18.07 1.97
N ASP A 17 -1.14 -19.04 2.82
CA ASP A 17 -1.57 -19.02 4.21
C ASP A 17 -1.02 -17.80 4.95
N ASN A 18 -1.69 -17.43 6.04
CA ASN A 18 -1.34 -16.27 6.87
C ASN A 18 -1.19 -14.95 6.06
N THR A 19 -1.88 -14.83 4.93
CA THR A 19 -1.77 -13.66 4.03
C THR A 19 -3.08 -12.86 4.00
N VAL A 20 -2.97 -11.54 4.21
CA VAL A 20 -4.06 -10.56 4.06
C VAL A 20 -3.96 -9.87 2.71
N ILE A 21 -5.09 -9.77 2.01
CA ILE A 21 -5.17 -8.98 0.77
C ILE A 21 -5.41 -7.51 1.15
N VAL A 22 -4.48 -6.65 0.77
CA VAL A 22 -4.51 -5.20 1.08
C VAL A 22 -4.77 -4.34 -0.17
N THR A 23 -5.31 -4.93 -1.24
CA THR A 23 -5.64 -4.18 -2.47
C THR A 23 -6.70 -3.10 -2.24
N ARG A 24 -6.83 -2.13 -3.16
CA ARG A 24 -7.69 -0.93 -3.02
C ARG A 24 -9.09 -1.17 -2.41
N PRO A 25 -9.88 -2.20 -2.79
CA PRO A 25 -11.21 -2.40 -2.21
C PRO A 25 -11.21 -2.81 -0.72
N SER A 26 -10.07 -3.21 -0.17
CA SER A 26 -9.95 -3.63 1.23
C SER A 26 -9.90 -2.43 2.18
N ARG A 27 -10.07 -2.70 3.49
CA ARG A 27 -9.82 -1.72 4.55
C ARG A 27 -8.42 -1.10 4.52
N PHE A 28 -7.45 -1.82 3.99
CA PHE A 28 -6.04 -1.44 3.95
C PHE A 28 -5.58 -1.01 2.54
N GLY A 29 -6.53 -0.65 1.68
CA GLY A 29 -6.25 -0.17 0.33
C GLY A 29 -5.53 1.18 0.33
N ASN A 30 -4.66 1.40 -0.65
CA ASN A 30 -4.09 2.72 -0.92
C ASN A 30 -5.17 3.62 -1.57
N PRO A 31 -5.53 4.79 -0.99
CA PRO A 31 -6.43 5.75 -1.62
C PRO A 31 -5.78 6.47 -2.82
N PHE A 32 -4.45 6.57 -2.87
CA PHE A 32 -3.72 7.17 -3.99
C PHE A 32 -3.71 6.20 -5.17
N THR A 33 -4.19 6.68 -6.33
CA THR A 33 -4.38 5.84 -7.52
C THR A 33 -3.34 6.15 -8.59
N LEU A 34 -3.04 5.16 -9.45
CA LEU A 34 -2.13 5.36 -10.58
C LEU A 34 -2.63 6.47 -11.52
N ALA A 35 -3.95 6.53 -11.76
CA ALA A 35 -4.55 7.60 -12.56
C ALA A 35 -4.31 8.97 -11.91
N GLY A 36 -4.52 9.09 -10.60
CA GLY A 36 -4.23 10.33 -9.87
C GLY A 36 -2.75 10.69 -9.84
N ALA A 37 -1.85 9.70 -9.84
CA ALA A 37 -0.41 9.94 -9.94
C ALA A 37 -0.01 10.52 -11.29
N VAL A 38 -0.63 10.06 -12.38
CA VAL A 38 -0.41 10.62 -13.72
C VAL A 38 -1.01 12.02 -13.81
N GLU A 39 -2.24 12.21 -13.35
CA GLU A 39 -2.99 13.47 -13.52
C GLU A 39 -2.47 14.60 -12.62
N TRP A 40 -2.16 14.30 -11.34
CA TRP A 40 -1.89 15.32 -10.33
C TRP A 40 -0.45 15.33 -9.83
N LEU A 41 0.29 14.23 -10.01
CA LEU A 41 1.65 14.07 -9.48
C LEU A 41 2.72 14.06 -10.58
N GLY A 42 2.33 14.26 -11.85
CA GLY A 42 3.25 14.37 -12.98
C GLY A 42 3.99 13.08 -13.32
N ALA A 43 3.44 11.91 -12.95
CA ALA A 43 4.06 10.64 -13.31
C ALA A 43 3.87 10.36 -14.82
N GLU A 44 4.98 10.13 -15.52
CA GLU A 44 4.99 9.81 -16.95
C GLU A 44 5.10 8.30 -17.20
N THR A 45 5.62 7.55 -16.23
CA THR A 45 5.80 6.10 -16.33
C THR A 45 5.03 5.32 -15.25
N PRO A 46 4.70 4.03 -15.48
CA PRO A 46 4.12 3.19 -14.45
C PRO A 46 4.97 3.09 -13.18
N GLU A 47 6.30 3.16 -13.31
CA GLU A 47 7.26 3.12 -12.22
C GLU A 47 7.17 4.38 -11.37
N GLN A 48 7.21 5.55 -12.00
CA GLN A 48 7.02 6.85 -11.34
C GLN A 48 5.65 6.95 -10.67
N ALA A 49 4.59 6.44 -11.32
CA ALA A 49 3.25 6.46 -10.74
C ALA A 49 3.17 5.62 -9.45
N ARG A 50 3.84 4.45 -9.42
CA ARG A 50 3.92 3.60 -8.22
C ARG A 50 4.73 4.27 -7.11
N GLU A 51 5.86 4.90 -7.45
CA GLU A 51 6.68 5.66 -6.52
C GLU A 51 5.89 6.81 -5.89
N ALA A 52 5.22 7.62 -6.71
CA ALA A 52 4.39 8.73 -6.24
C ALA A 52 3.26 8.24 -5.33
N CYS A 53 2.58 7.16 -5.69
CA CYS A 53 1.54 6.54 -4.84
C CYS A 53 2.11 6.00 -3.52
N HIS A 54 3.33 5.44 -3.53
CA HIS A 54 4.02 4.97 -2.34
C HIS A 54 4.35 6.14 -1.41
N MET A 55 4.96 7.20 -1.94
CA MET A 55 5.35 8.39 -1.19
C MET A 55 4.13 9.11 -0.59
N ALA A 56 3.08 9.30 -1.39
CA ALA A 56 1.84 9.91 -0.93
C ALA A 56 1.20 9.08 0.20
N PHE A 57 1.11 7.77 0.02
CA PHE A 57 0.57 6.87 1.04
C PHE A 57 1.39 6.91 2.33
N GLN A 58 2.72 6.80 2.21
CA GLN A 58 3.64 6.78 3.34
C GLN A 58 3.59 8.08 4.16
N SER A 59 3.54 9.23 3.48
CA SER A 59 3.41 10.54 4.12
C SER A 59 2.04 10.68 4.80
N TRP A 60 0.98 10.26 4.11
CA TRP A 60 -0.40 10.39 4.60
C TRP A 60 -0.66 9.55 5.85
N VAL A 61 -0.24 8.28 5.89
CA VAL A 61 -0.39 7.45 7.09
C VAL A 61 0.41 7.95 8.29
N ARG A 62 1.41 8.81 8.06
CA ARG A 62 2.20 9.50 9.11
C ARG A 62 1.61 10.85 9.52
N GLY A 63 0.43 11.20 9.02
CA GLY A 63 -0.32 12.39 9.43
C GLY A 63 -0.16 13.60 8.52
N SER A 64 0.55 13.49 7.39
CA SER A 64 0.58 14.57 6.40
C SER A 64 -0.74 14.66 5.63
N ASP A 65 -1.18 15.89 5.38
CA ASP A 65 -2.35 16.19 4.55
C ASP A 65 -1.96 16.78 3.19
N GLN A 66 -0.66 16.78 2.84
CA GLN A 66 -0.12 17.40 1.62
C GLN A 66 -0.78 16.90 0.32
N TRP A 67 -1.10 15.60 0.26
CA TRP A 67 -1.56 14.94 -0.97
C TRP A 67 -3.07 14.72 -1.03
N TRP A 68 -3.71 14.66 0.14
CA TRP A 68 -5.15 14.49 0.28
C TRP A 68 -5.57 14.97 1.67
N MET A 69 -6.46 15.96 1.70
CA MET A 69 -6.90 16.62 2.93
C MET A 69 -8.43 16.61 3.06
N GLY A 70 -8.92 17.02 4.22
CA GLY A 70 -10.35 17.14 4.51
C GLY A 70 -10.92 15.98 5.31
N PRO A 71 -12.22 16.05 5.66
CA PRO A 71 -12.85 15.12 6.60
C PRO A 71 -12.85 13.67 6.09
N GLU A 72 -13.02 13.46 4.79
CA GLU A 72 -12.98 12.12 4.18
C GLU A 72 -11.58 11.51 4.25
N ALA A 73 -10.54 12.30 3.98
CA ALA A 73 -9.14 11.88 4.09
C ALA A 73 -8.82 11.47 5.55
N ALA A 74 -9.21 12.31 6.51
CA ALA A 74 -9.01 12.04 7.93
C ALA A 74 -9.76 10.78 8.40
N ALA A 75 -11.03 10.61 8.01
CA ALA A 75 -11.83 9.44 8.35
C ALA A 75 -11.25 8.15 7.74
N THR A 76 -10.81 8.20 6.48
CA THR A 76 -10.19 7.07 5.79
C THR A 76 -8.87 6.68 6.44
N ARG A 77 -8.03 7.67 6.81
CA ARG A 77 -6.77 7.46 7.54
C ARG A 77 -7.04 6.78 8.87
N LYS A 78 -7.97 7.33 9.66
CA LYS A 78 -8.33 6.80 10.97
C LYS A 78 -8.79 5.36 10.86
N ARG A 79 -9.70 5.05 9.93
CA ARG A 79 -10.21 3.69 9.73
C ARG A 79 -9.11 2.67 9.41
N LEU A 80 -8.13 3.08 8.60
CA LEU A 80 -6.97 2.26 8.24
C LEU A 80 -6.06 2.04 9.46
N LEU A 81 -5.68 3.12 10.16
CA LEU A 81 -4.79 3.07 11.32
C LEU A 81 -5.38 2.26 12.49
N ASP A 82 -6.67 2.44 12.78
CA ASP A 82 -7.39 1.67 13.81
C ASP A 82 -7.34 0.14 13.55
N GLY A 83 -7.15 -0.28 12.30
CA GLY A 83 -7.10 -1.69 11.89
C GLY A 83 -5.70 -2.29 11.85
N LEU A 84 -4.63 -1.52 12.06
CA LEU A 84 -3.25 -2.01 11.86
C LEU A 84 -2.91 -3.24 12.70
N HIS A 85 -3.49 -3.36 13.90
CA HIS A 85 -3.30 -4.51 14.78
C HIS A 85 -3.71 -5.84 14.12
N GLU A 86 -4.68 -5.83 13.19
CA GLU A 86 -5.13 -7.03 12.46
C GLU A 86 -4.08 -7.59 11.50
N LEU A 87 -3.09 -6.77 11.13
CA LEU A 87 -2.01 -7.12 10.19
C LEU A 87 -0.75 -7.65 10.87
N ARG A 88 -0.67 -7.54 12.21
CA ARG A 88 0.50 -7.99 12.97
C ARG A 88 0.75 -9.48 12.75
N GLY A 89 2.00 -9.83 12.41
CA GLY A 89 2.39 -11.21 12.15
C GLY A 89 1.91 -11.80 10.82
N LYS A 90 1.22 -11.03 9.96
CA LYS A 90 0.63 -11.53 8.70
C LYS A 90 1.37 -11.04 7.46
N ASN A 91 1.50 -11.92 6.46
CA ASN A 91 1.96 -11.54 5.14
C ASN A 91 0.93 -10.62 4.46
N LEU A 92 1.38 -9.67 3.65
CA LEU A 92 0.49 -8.73 2.96
C LEU A 92 0.60 -8.88 1.44
N ALA A 93 -0.55 -9.03 0.77
CA ALA A 93 -0.62 -9.22 -0.68
C ALA A 93 -1.26 -8.01 -1.40
N CYS A 94 -0.52 -7.45 -2.36
CA CYS A 94 -0.96 -6.42 -3.29
C CYS A 94 -0.60 -6.80 -4.73
N TYR A 95 -1.21 -6.17 -5.74
CA TYR A 95 -0.90 -6.44 -7.15
C TYR A 95 0.46 -5.88 -7.61
N CYS A 96 1.04 -4.90 -6.88
CA CYS A 96 2.31 -4.29 -7.25
C CYS A 96 3.41 -5.36 -7.41
N PRO A 97 4.22 -5.29 -8.49
CA PRO A 97 5.36 -6.19 -8.68
C PRO A 97 6.32 -6.12 -7.49
N LEU A 98 6.99 -7.22 -7.16
CA LEU A 98 8.08 -7.22 -6.19
C LEU A 98 9.26 -6.43 -6.77
N PRO A 99 10.04 -5.70 -5.94
CA PRO A 99 11.26 -5.06 -6.42
C PRO A 99 12.27 -6.13 -6.84
N GLU A 100 13.10 -5.80 -7.82
CA GLU A 100 14.31 -6.58 -8.07
C GLU A 100 15.28 -6.46 -6.89
N PRO A 101 16.22 -7.42 -6.70
CA PRO A 101 17.23 -7.32 -5.66
C PRO A 101 17.97 -5.97 -5.70
N GLY A 102 17.97 -5.26 -4.57
CA GLY A 102 18.61 -3.94 -4.44
C GLY A 102 17.74 -2.74 -4.84
N GLN A 103 16.53 -2.95 -5.38
CA GLN A 103 15.60 -1.86 -5.69
C GLN A 103 14.67 -1.53 -4.50
N PRO A 104 14.21 -0.28 -4.38
CA PRO A 104 13.23 0.10 -3.37
C PRO A 104 11.86 -0.53 -3.64
N ASP A 105 11.14 -0.89 -2.57
CA ASP A 105 9.80 -1.46 -2.66
C ASP A 105 8.70 -0.37 -2.66
N HIS A 106 8.37 0.13 -3.85
CA HIS A 106 7.31 1.13 -4.06
C HIS A 106 5.89 0.51 -4.00
N CYS A 107 5.59 -0.18 -2.91
CA CYS A 107 4.26 -0.72 -2.63
C CYS A 107 3.73 -0.21 -1.28
N HIS A 108 2.43 0.07 -1.20
CA HIS A 108 1.79 0.47 0.06
C HIS A 108 1.77 -0.68 1.08
N ALA A 109 1.78 -1.93 0.62
CA ALA A 109 1.87 -3.10 1.51
C ALA A 109 3.21 -3.17 2.25
N ALA A 110 4.29 -2.64 1.66
CA ALA A 110 5.58 -2.53 2.35
C ALA A 110 5.49 -1.53 3.52
N VAL A 111 4.83 -0.39 3.31
CA VAL A 111 4.57 0.60 4.36
C VAL A 111 3.72 0.00 5.49
N LEU A 112 2.65 -0.71 5.15
CA LEU A 112 1.78 -1.38 6.13
C LEU A 112 2.51 -2.46 6.93
N LEU A 113 3.42 -3.22 6.30
CA LEU A 113 4.25 -4.21 7.00
C LEU A 113 5.11 -3.56 8.09
N THR A 114 5.78 -2.46 7.76
CA THR A 114 6.60 -1.69 8.73
C THR A 114 5.74 -1.15 9.86
N LEU A 115 4.57 -0.58 9.56
CA LEU A 115 3.69 0.00 10.58
C LEU A 115 3.06 -1.04 11.51
N ALA A 116 2.68 -2.21 10.99
CA ALA A 116 2.01 -3.25 11.77
C ALA A 116 2.97 -4.09 12.63
N ASN A 117 4.26 -4.11 12.26
CA ASN A 117 5.30 -4.92 12.89
C ASN A 117 6.50 -4.04 13.31
N PRO A 118 6.31 -3.07 14.23
CA PRO A 118 7.42 -2.33 14.80
C PRO A 118 8.34 -3.29 15.57
N THR A 119 9.65 -3.08 15.45
CA THR A 119 10.69 -3.79 16.21
C THR A 119 10.55 -3.55 17.71
#